data_AF-A0A5D4H8Q3-F1
#
_entry.id   AF-A0A5D4H8Q3-F1
#
_cell.length_a   1.000
_cell.length_b   1.000
_cell.length_c   1.000
_cell.angle_alpha   90.00
_cell.angle_beta   90.00
_cell.angle_gamma   90.00
#
_symmetry.space_group_name_H-M   'P 1'
#
loop_
_entity.id
_entity.type
_entity.pdbx_description
1 polymer ?
#
loop_
_entity_poly.entity_id
_entity_poly.type
_entity_poly.pdbx_seq_one_letter_code
_entity_poly.pdbx_strand_id
1 'polypeptide(L)'
;MHQQDYYPEDVDSCTISGITFWNMSLYIRNAKNVHFKWCIFDYGVKKADTNKSTDLHDAYIRLINAENAMVSNCVFSRRSGNSGRGVWVGSGTTGSKVINNTFGNGGTTGHFITAINDNSESNSLISGNTIDRTLSLNAEDENTDHGIYAHSFDGLTIHNNTIKGWPANASGGAIKARNGQHLSITDNTFYDSGILLYIYINPSTYPYLKYVEIKNNSIHIDSLVGGMYGGIGYWRQGGVTGIEESILIRDNILPNGSISISASNGFDATSFNSSGGGVFDNDLHLPFLSLPSGVNQSGNH
;
A
#
# COMPACT_ATOMS: atom_id res chain seq x y z
N MET A 1 -18.44 -17.46 -15.93
CA MET A 1 -19.04 -17.46 -14.58
C MET A 1 -19.02 -16.02 -14.10
N HIS A 2 -20.07 -15.50 -13.47
CA HIS A 2 -20.08 -14.15 -12.89
C HIS A 2 -19.67 -14.22 -11.41
N GLN A 3 -19.00 -13.20 -10.89
CA GLN A 3 -18.73 -13.08 -9.46
C GLN A 3 -20.05 -12.88 -8.71
N GLN A 4 -20.21 -13.52 -7.55
CA GLN A 4 -21.35 -13.28 -6.67
C GLN A 4 -21.02 -12.12 -5.76
N ASP A 5 -21.97 -11.23 -5.54
CA ASP A 5 -21.79 -10.09 -4.66
C ASP A 5 -22.81 -10.13 -3.52
N TYR A 6 -22.32 -9.91 -2.30
CA TYR A 6 -23.16 -9.75 -1.12
C TYR A 6 -22.99 -8.33 -0.56
N TYR A 7 -24.09 -7.61 -0.42
CA TYR A 7 -24.13 -6.17 -0.11
C TYR A 7 -24.84 -5.87 1.21
N PRO A 8 -24.34 -6.30 2.37
CA PRO A 8 -24.99 -5.99 3.63
C PRO A 8 -24.75 -4.52 4.03
N GLU A 9 -25.78 -3.87 4.54
CA GLU A 9 -25.74 -2.54 5.13
C GLU A 9 -26.03 -2.64 6.64
N ASP A 10 -25.55 -1.68 7.41
CA ASP A 10 -25.86 -1.50 8.84
C ASP A 10 -25.53 -2.74 9.70
N VAL A 11 -24.39 -3.38 9.39
CA VAL A 11 -23.91 -4.55 10.13
C VAL A 11 -23.15 -4.11 11.37
N ASP A 12 -23.62 -4.49 12.55
CA ASP A 12 -22.94 -4.23 13.82
C ASP A 12 -22.55 -5.52 14.52
N SER A 13 -21.36 -5.55 15.11
CA SER A 13 -20.89 -6.55 16.07
C SER A 13 -20.98 -7.98 15.55
N CYS A 14 -20.63 -8.15 14.27
CA CYS A 14 -20.68 -9.43 13.58
C CYS A 14 -19.27 -10.01 13.42
N THR A 15 -19.10 -11.29 13.75
CA THR A 15 -17.87 -12.04 13.46
C THR A 15 -18.18 -13.16 12.47
N ILE A 16 -17.47 -13.15 11.36
CA ILE A 16 -17.51 -14.17 10.32
C ILE A 16 -16.18 -14.92 10.38
N SER A 17 -16.24 -16.22 10.67
CA SER A 17 -15.05 -16.97 11.05
C SER A 17 -15.03 -18.39 10.50
N GLY A 18 -13.87 -18.82 9.98
CA GLY A 18 -13.65 -20.21 9.54
C GLY A 18 -14.40 -20.60 8.26
N ILE A 19 -14.84 -19.62 7.46
CA ILE A 19 -15.64 -19.85 6.25
C ILE A 19 -14.76 -19.74 5.01
N THR A 20 -14.95 -20.65 4.07
CA THR A 20 -14.39 -20.54 2.71
C THR A 20 -15.44 -19.94 1.79
N PHE A 21 -15.12 -18.81 1.17
CA PHE A 21 -15.93 -18.12 0.19
C PHE A 21 -15.37 -18.37 -1.21
N TRP A 22 -16.19 -19.00 -2.06
CA TRP A 22 -15.84 -19.29 -3.45
C TRP A 22 -16.51 -18.28 -4.38
N ASN A 23 -15.70 -17.56 -5.15
CA ASN A 23 -16.16 -16.60 -6.15
C ASN A 23 -17.17 -15.57 -5.59
N MET A 24 -16.88 -15.00 -4.43
CA MET A 24 -17.75 -14.01 -3.79
C MET A 24 -17.01 -12.72 -3.42
N SER A 25 -17.64 -11.58 -3.71
CA SER A 25 -17.30 -10.26 -3.18
C SER A 25 -18.22 -9.92 -2.02
N LEU A 26 -17.65 -9.42 -0.92
CA LEU A 26 -18.38 -8.92 0.23
C LEU A 26 -18.25 -7.40 0.26
N TYR A 27 -19.29 -6.69 -0.15
CA TYR A 27 -19.33 -5.23 -0.07
C TYR A 27 -20.20 -4.77 1.11
N ILE A 28 -19.51 -4.50 2.22
CA ILE A 28 -20.12 -4.15 3.50
C ILE A 28 -20.09 -2.63 3.67
N ARG A 29 -21.25 -2.06 4.00
CA ARG A 29 -21.43 -0.62 4.19
C ARG A 29 -21.98 -0.29 5.57
N ASN A 30 -21.64 0.88 6.09
CA ASN A 30 -22.17 1.43 7.34
C ASN A 30 -22.04 0.44 8.51
N ALA A 31 -20.86 -0.17 8.62
CA ALA A 31 -20.66 -1.29 9.54
C ALA A 31 -19.86 -0.91 10.76
N LYS A 32 -20.12 -1.54 11.90
CA LYS A 32 -19.38 -1.34 13.13
C LYS A 32 -18.94 -2.67 13.71
N ASN A 33 -17.69 -2.77 14.17
CA ASN A 33 -17.16 -3.97 14.82
C ASN A 33 -17.36 -5.26 13.99
N VAL A 34 -17.24 -5.19 12.67
CA VAL A 34 -17.37 -6.36 11.78
C VAL A 34 -16.01 -7.01 11.56
N HIS A 35 -15.90 -8.28 11.92
CA HIS A 35 -14.64 -9.01 11.89
C HIS A 35 -14.69 -10.24 10.99
N PHE A 36 -13.69 -10.38 10.12
CA PHE A 36 -13.38 -11.58 9.36
C PHE A 36 -12.17 -12.28 9.97
N LYS A 37 -12.31 -13.56 10.33
CA LYS A 37 -11.24 -14.30 11.00
C LYS A 37 -11.07 -15.70 10.41
N TRP A 38 -9.85 -16.09 10.05
CA TRP A 38 -9.58 -17.46 9.56
C TRP A 38 -10.46 -17.87 8.37
N CYS A 39 -10.83 -16.90 7.52
CA CYS A 39 -11.63 -17.15 6.32
C CYS A 39 -10.73 -17.36 5.11
N ILE A 40 -11.23 -18.06 4.10
CA ILE A 40 -10.54 -18.25 2.82
C ILE A 40 -11.39 -17.62 1.73
N PHE A 41 -10.79 -16.80 0.88
CA PHE A 41 -11.41 -16.19 -0.29
C PHE A 41 -10.68 -16.64 -1.54
N ASP A 42 -11.36 -17.41 -2.40
CA ASP A 42 -10.75 -18.04 -3.58
C ASP A 42 -11.71 -17.94 -4.79
N TYR A 43 -11.20 -18.19 -5.98
CA TYR A 43 -11.93 -18.28 -7.26
C TYR A 43 -12.72 -17.02 -7.67
N GLY A 44 -12.52 -15.89 -7.01
CA GLY A 44 -13.03 -14.58 -7.45
C GLY A 44 -12.77 -14.32 -8.93
N VAL A 45 -13.84 -14.11 -9.69
CA VAL A 45 -13.78 -13.88 -11.14
C VAL A 45 -13.59 -12.40 -11.45
N LYS A 46 -12.67 -12.09 -12.37
CA LYS A 46 -12.52 -10.73 -12.90
C LYS A 46 -13.68 -10.42 -13.83
N LYS A 47 -14.33 -9.27 -13.63
CA LYS A 47 -15.35 -8.79 -14.55
C LYS A 47 -14.72 -8.42 -15.91
N ALA A 48 -15.42 -8.69 -17.00
CA ALA A 48 -14.94 -8.36 -18.34
C ALA A 48 -14.71 -6.83 -18.49
N ASP A 49 -13.73 -6.46 -19.30
CA ASP A 49 -13.39 -5.07 -19.64
C ASP A 49 -12.97 -4.18 -18.45
N THR A 50 -12.54 -4.79 -17.34
CA THR A 50 -12.00 -4.09 -16.18
C THR A 50 -10.47 -4.12 -16.14
N ASN A 51 -9.88 -3.07 -15.58
CA ASN A 51 -8.44 -2.97 -15.36
C ASN A 51 -8.17 -2.19 -14.06
N LYS A 52 -6.90 -1.86 -13.81
CA LYS A 52 -6.48 -1.09 -12.62
C LYS A 52 -7.16 0.28 -12.45
N SER A 53 -7.86 0.80 -13.47
CA SER A 53 -8.43 2.15 -13.51
C SER A 53 -9.94 2.23 -13.80
N THR A 54 -10.56 1.22 -14.44
CA THR A 54 -11.94 1.34 -14.96
C THR A 54 -13.01 0.63 -14.14
N ASP A 55 -12.64 -0.30 -13.25
CA ASP A 55 -13.55 -0.88 -12.26
C ASP A 55 -12.74 -1.41 -11.07
N LEU A 56 -12.74 -0.65 -9.98
CA LEU A 56 -11.96 -0.97 -8.78
C LEU A 56 -12.72 -1.91 -7.82
N HIS A 57 -13.95 -2.33 -8.18
CA HIS A 57 -14.86 -3.10 -7.32
C HIS A 57 -14.61 -4.60 -7.34
N ASP A 58 -13.41 -5.02 -7.72
CA ASP A 58 -13.00 -6.41 -7.84
C ASP A 58 -12.30 -6.91 -6.57
N ALA A 59 -12.58 -6.36 -5.38
CA ALA A 59 -12.06 -6.86 -4.11
C ALA A 59 -12.85 -8.08 -3.61
N TYR A 60 -12.24 -8.93 -2.79
CA TYR A 60 -12.99 -9.97 -2.07
C TYR A 60 -13.76 -9.39 -0.88
N ILE A 61 -13.16 -8.44 -0.17
CA ILE A 61 -13.81 -7.69 0.90
C ILE A 61 -13.69 -6.21 0.57
N ARG A 62 -14.81 -5.51 0.60
CA ARG A 62 -14.88 -4.06 0.53
C ARG A 62 -15.62 -3.52 1.75
N LEU A 63 -14.95 -2.63 2.49
CA LEU A 63 -15.46 -1.99 3.69
C LEU A 63 -15.59 -0.49 3.40
N ILE A 64 -16.81 0.05 3.45
CA ILE A 64 -17.08 1.49 3.24
C ILE A 64 -17.87 2.02 4.42
N ASN A 65 -17.50 3.21 4.91
CA ASN A 65 -18.11 3.81 6.08
C ASN A 65 -18.16 2.85 7.28
N ALA A 66 -17.04 2.17 7.56
CA ALA A 66 -16.96 1.18 8.63
C ALA A 66 -16.19 1.70 9.86
N GLU A 67 -16.55 1.25 11.05
CA GLU A 67 -15.84 1.59 12.28
C GLU A 67 -15.29 0.31 12.93
N ASN A 68 -13.98 0.29 13.20
CA ASN A 68 -13.30 -0.83 13.89
C ASN A 68 -13.48 -2.20 13.20
N ALA A 69 -13.56 -2.20 11.87
CA ALA A 69 -13.60 -3.42 11.08
C ALA A 69 -12.24 -4.12 11.08
N MET A 70 -12.23 -5.46 11.11
CA MET A 70 -11.00 -6.24 11.15
C MET A 70 -11.04 -7.41 10.19
N VAL A 71 -9.98 -7.57 9.40
CA VAL A 71 -9.74 -8.73 8.54
C VAL A 71 -8.45 -9.38 9.02
N SER A 72 -8.55 -10.58 9.59
CA SER A 72 -7.41 -11.21 10.26
C SER A 72 -7.27 -12.70 10.01
N ASN A 73 -6.02 -13.16 9.85
CA ASN A 73 -5.71 -14.58 9.66
C ASN A 73 -6.45 -15.21 8.46
N CYS A 74 -6.86 -14.41 7.47
CA CYS A 74 -7.55 -14.87 6.28
C CYS A 74 -6.56 -15.18 5.16
N VAL A 75 -7.00 -16.00 4.20
CA VAL A 75 -6.28 -16.29 2.96
C VAL A 75 -7.06 -15.73 1.78
N PHE A 76 -6.38 -15.01 0.90
CA PHE A 76 -6.91 -14.47 -0.34
C PHE A 76 -6.14 -15.05 -1.53
N SER A 77 -6.84 -15.67 -2.48
CA SER A 77 -6.21 -16.37 -3.60
C SER A 77 -6.86 -15.99 -4.93
N ARG A 78 -6.18 -15.13 -5.70
CA ARG A 78 -6.55 -14.78 -7.08
C ARG A 78 -5.85 -15.71 -8.09
N ARG A 79 -6.60 -16.18 -9.08
CA ARG A 79 -6.16 -17.18 -10.06
C ARG A 79 -5.85 -16.56 -11.43
N SER A 80 -5.11 -17.31 -12.25
CA SER A 80 -4.78 -16.89 -13.62
C SER A 80 -6.02 -16.53 -14.43
N GLY A 81 -5.90 -15.47 -15.24
CA GLY A 81 -7.00 -14.85 -16.00
C GLY A 81 -8.02 -14.09 -15.15
N ASN A 82 -7.91 -14.11 -13.81
CA ASN A 82 -8.88 -13.50 -12.90
C ASN A 82 -8.17 -12.58 -11.90
N SER A 83 -7.37 -11.65 -12.43
CA SER A 83 -6.69 -10.69 -11.57
C SER A 83 -7.68 -9.79 -10.85
N GLY A 84 -7.32 -9.34 -9.65
CA GLY A 84 -8.12 -8.34 -8.94
C GLY A 84 -7.59 -7.99 -7.57
N ARG A 85 -8.48 -7.62 -6.65
CA ARG A 85 -8.11 -7.12 -5.32
C ARG A 85 -8.39 -8.11 -4.20
N GLY A 86 -7.61 -7.99 -3.13
CA GLY A 86 -7.84 -8.72 -1.88
C GLY A 86 -8.84 -7.99 -1.00
N VAL A 87 -8.35 -6.99 -0.26
CA VAL A 87 -9.14 -6.18 0.66
C VAL A 87 -9.13 -4.72 0.21
N TRP A 88 -10.30 -4.09 0.19
CA TRP A 88 -10.44 -2.65 0.01
C TRP A 88 -11.14 -2.03 1.22
N VAL A 89 -10.38 -1.26 1.99
CA VAL A 89 -10.88 -0.33 3.00
C VAL A 89 -11.08 1.02 2.32
N GLY A 90 -12.30 1.52 2.22
CA GLY A 90 -12.58 2.79 1.53
C GLY A 90 -13.05 3.90 2.47
N SER A 91 -13.45 5.02 1.87
CA SER A 91 -13.82 6.27 2.55
C SER A 91 -14.90 6.10 3.61
N GLY A 92 -14.92 6.98 4.60
CA GLY A 92 -15.77 6.86 5.79
C GLY A 92 -15.28 5.84 6.82
N THR A 93 -14.26 5.04 6.49
CA THR A 93 -13.82 3.97 7.39
C THR A 93 -12.80 4.46 8.40
N THR A 94 -12.94 4.08 9.67
CA THR A 94 -12.01 4.44 10.75
C THR A 94 -11.63 3.23 11.60
N GLY A 95 -10.42 3.22 12.15
CA GLY A 95 -9.98 2.17 13.08
C GLY A 95 -9.83 0.78 12.45
N SER A 96 -9.71 0.70 11.13
CA SER A 96 -9.69 -0.57 10.41
C SER A 96 -8.39 -1.34 10.60
N LYS A 97 -8.45 -2.68 10.55
CA LYS A 97 -7.29 -3.55 10.73
C LYS A 97 -7.26 -4.64 9.67
N VAL A 98 -6.19 -4.72 8.89
CA VAL A 98 -5.91 -5.83 7.97
C VAL A 98 -4.63 -6.51 8.45
N ILE A 99 -4.77 -7.58 9.23
CA ILE A 99 -3.64 -8.15 9.99
C ILE A 99 -3.43 -9.66 9.80
N ASN A 100 -2.18 -10.10 9.74
CA ASN A 100 -1.81 -11.53 9.71
C ASN A 100 -2.49 -12.32 8.57
N ASN A 101 -2.80 -11.69 7.44
CA ASN A 101 -3.43 -12.38 6.31
C ASN A 101 -2.38 -12.88 5.32
N THR A 102 -2.76 -13.88 4.52
CA THR A 102 -1.98 -14.34 3.37
C THR A 102 -2.68 -13.94 2.08
N PHE A 103 -1.99 -13.21 1.22
CA PHE A 103 -2.43 -12.87 -0.14
C PHE A 103 -1.54 -13.64 -1.11
N GLY A 104 -2.01 -14.77 -1.63
CA GLY A 104 -1.15 -15.64 -2.41
C GLY A 104 -1.72 -17.01 -2.74
N ASN A 105 -0.96 -17.68 -3.62
CA ASN A 105 -1.07 -19.03 -4.18
C ASN A 105 -2.44 -19.56 -4.67
N GLY A 106 -3.18 -18.70 -5.37
CA GLY A 106 -4.12 -19.14 -6.42
C GLY A 106 -3.46 -19.76 -7.66
N GLY A 107 -2.38 -20.53 -7.47
CA GLY A 107 -1.32 -20.91 -8.41
C GLY A 107 0.04 -20.84 -7.70
N THR A 108 1.15 -20.63 -8.38
CA THR A 108 2.44 -20.42 -7.68
C THR A 108 2.74 -18.96 -7.35
N THR A 109 1.72 -18.09 -7.34
CA THR A 109 1.45 -16.96 -6.41
C THR A 109 0.22 -16.19 -6.89
N GLY A 110 -0.25 -15.17 -6.16
CA GLY A 110 -1.55 -14.54 -6.41
C GLY A 110 -1.58 -13.62 -7.63
N HIS A 111 -2.69 -13.65 -8.38
CA HIS A 111 -2.93 -12.72 -9.48
C HIS A 111 -3.55 -11.40 -8.98
N PHE A 112 -2.87 -10.66 -8.12
CA PHE A 112 -3.43 -9.43 -7.53
C PHE A 112 -3.05 -8.20 -8.34
N ILE A 113 -4.01 -7.35 -8.73
CA ILE A 113 -3.71 -5.98 -9.19
C ILE A 113 -3.14 -5.18 -8.01
N THR A 114 -3.89 -5.23 -6.90
CA THR A 114 -3.52 -4.71 -5.59
C THR A 114 -3.94 -5.72 -4.53
N ALA A 115 -3.12 -5.99 -3.52
CA ALA A 115 -3.54 -6.90 -2.45
C ALA A 115 -4.43 -6.16 -1.44
N ILE A 116 -4.00 -4.97 -1.02
CA ILE A 116 -4.71 -4.14 -0.04
C ILE A 116 -4.84 -2.71 -0.56
N ASN A 117 -6.07 -2.24 -0.70
CA ASN A 117 -6.38 -0.83 -0.92
C ASN A 117 -6.86 -0.21 0.39
N ASP A 118 -6.26 0.89 0.81
CA ASP A 118 -6.64 1.60 2.03
C ASP A 118 -6.85 3.11 1.80
N ASN A 119 -8.11 3.49 1.76
CA ASN A 119 -8.58 4.87 1.69
C ASN A 119 -9.43 5.19 2.92
N SER A 120 -9.13 4.55 4.06
CA SER A 120 -9.73 4.89 5.34
C SER A 120 -9.44 6.33 5.72
N GLU A 121 -10.36 6.93 6.48
CA GLU A 121 -10.21 8.30 6.94
C GLU A 121 -9.17 8.40 8.04
N SER A 122 -9.17 7.44 8.99
CA SER A 122 -8.20 7.48 10.07
C SER A 122 -7.93 6.17 10.78
N ASN A 123 -6.76 6.13 11.43
CA ASN A 123 -6.35 5.13 12.41
C ASN A 123 -6.37 3.68 11.86
N SER A 124 -5.92 3.47 10.63
CA SER A 124 -5.82 2.13 10.05
C SER A 124 -4.49 1.45 10.35
N LEU A 125 -4.55 0.11 10.43
CA LEU A 125 -3.41 -0.76 10.67
C LEU A 125 -3.36 -1.88 9.64
N ILE A 126 -2.26 -1.98 8.91
CA ILE A 126 -1.93 -3.07 7.99
C ILE A 126 -0.67 -3.75 8.53
N SER A 127 -0.79 -4.93 9.13
CA SER A 127 0.35 -5.53 9.83
C SER A 127 0.44 -7.05 9.78
N GLY A 128 1.67 -7.59 9.70
CA GLY A 128 1.89 -9.03 9.77
C GLY A 128 1.42 -9.81 8.54
N ASN A 129 1.06 -9.13 7.44
CA ASN A 129 0.55 -9.80 6.25
C ASN A 129 1.70 -10.33 5.39
N THR A 130 1.47 -11.50 4.78
CA THR A 130 2.32 -12.05 3.72
C THR A 130 1.61 -11.83 2.39
N ILE A 131 2.22 -11.06 1.50
CA ILE A 131 1.68 -10.70 0.19
C ILE A 131 2.65 -11.17 -0.88
N ASP A 132 2.22 -12.13 -1.70
CA ASP A 132 3.04 -12.72 -2.75
C ASP A 132 2.26 -12.81 -4.06
N ARG A 133 2.69 -12.00 -5.03
CA ARG A 133 2.11 -11.86 -6.37
C ARG A 133 2.95 -12.56 -7.42
N THR A 134 2.29 -13.09 -8.44
CA THR A 134 3.01 -13.65 -9.60
C THR A 134 3.69 -12.55 -10.43
N LEU A 135 4.99 -12.73 -10.68
CA LEU A 135 5.78 -11.85 -11.54
C LEU A 135 5.28 -11.81 -12.99
N SER A 136 4.52 -12.82 -13.43
CA SER A 136 3.97 -12.87 -14.79
C SER A 136 3.08 -11.67 -15.12
N LEU A 137 2.44 -11.07 -14.10
CA LEU A 137 1.60 -9.89 -14.29
C LEU A 137 2.40 -8.59 -14.41
N ASN A 138 3.70 -8.56 -14.10
CA ASN A 138 4.48 -7.31 -14.05
C ASN A 138 4.72 -6.66 -15.42
N ALA A 139 4.49 -7.41 -16.50
CA ALA A 139 4.50 -6.90 -17.86
C ALA A 139 3.14 -6.33 -18.30
N GLU A 140 2.06 -6.56 -17.54
CA GLU A 140 0.71 -6.15 -17.87
C GLU A 140 0.35 -4.88 -17.09
N ASP A 141 0.56 -3.71 -17.69
CA ASP A 141 0.27 -2.42 -17.04
C ASP A 141 -1.18 -2.34 -16.52
N GLU A 142 -2.13 -2.84 -17.30
CA GLU A 142 -3.56 -2.89 -16.98
C GLU A 142 -3.89 -3.70 -15.71
N ASN A 143 -3.03 -4.66 -15.37
CA ASN A 143 -3.18 -5.54 -14.22
C ASN A 143 -2.10 -5.29 -13.15
N THR A 144 -1.39 -4.16 -13.22
CA THR A 144 -0.31 -3.81 -12.30
C THR A 144 -0.54 -2.44 -11.70
N ASP A 145 -0.81 -2.43 -10.40
CA ASP A 145 -0.82 -1.23 -9.56
C ASP A 145 0.19 -1.45 -8.43
N HIS A 146 -0.20 -1.51 -7.15
CA HIS A 146 0.76 -1.62 -6.03
C HIS A 146 0.39 -2.76 -5.07
N GLY A 147 1.35 -3.28 -4.30
CA GLY A 147 1.07 -4.31 -3.29
C GLY A 147 0.06 -3.82 -2.26
N ILE A 148 0.41 -2.71 -1.63
CA ILE A 148 -0.49 -1.89 -0.82
C ILE A 148 -0.62 -0.53 -1.50
N TYR A 149 -1.85 -0.09 -1.73
CA TYR A 149 -2.13 1.24 -2.26
C TYR A 149 -3.00 2.01 -1.27
N ALA A 150 -2.48 3.13 -0.76
CA ALA A 150 -3.17 3.94 0.22
C ALA A 150 -3.25 5.42 -0.15
N HIS A 151 -4.36 6.07 0.18
CA HIS A 151 -4.46 7.52 0.07
C HIS A 151 -5.45 8.19 1.00
N SER A 152 -5.26 9.50 1.20
CA SER A 152 -6.16 10.36 1.98
C SER A 152 -6.29 9.96 3.45
N PHE A 153 -5.21 9.43 4.03
CA PHE A 153 -5.18 8.88 5.38
C PHE A 153 -4.80 9.93 6.44
N ASP A 154 -5.31 9.73 7.66
CA ASP A 154 -4.86 10.38 8.89
C ASP A 154 -4.60 9.32 9.97
N GLY A 155 -3.34 8.91 10.13
CA GLY A 155 -2.99 7.78 11.00
C GLY A 155 -3.08 6.45 10.25
N LEU A 156 -2.05 6.13 9.46
CA LEU A 156 -1.90 4.85 8.79
C LEU A 156 -0.60 4.19 9.26
N THR A 157 -0.71 2.97 9.77
CA THR A 157 0.45 2.14 10.14
C THR A 157 0.55 0.92 9.23
N ILE A 158 1.67 0.78 8.53
CA ILE A 158 2.02 -0.40 7.72
C ILE A 158 3.26 -1.03 8.36
N HIS A 159 3.07 -2.13 9.08
CA HIS A 159 4.11 -2.66 9.96
C HIS A 159 4.31 -4.18 9.83
N ASN A 160 5.56 -4.63 9.74
CA ASN A 160 5.90 -6.06 9.80
C ASN A 160 5.19 -6.91 8.72
N ASN A 161 5.04 -6.38 7.51
CA ASN A 161 4.52 -7.12 6.36
C ASN A 161 5.66 -7.66 5.50
N THR A 162 5.43 -8.77 4.81
CA THR A 162 6.30 -9.26 3.73
C THR A 162 5.58 -9.08 2.40
N ILE A 163 6.17 -8.36 1.44
CA ILE A 163 5.54 -8.07 0.14
C ILE A 163 6.49 -8.43 -1.01
N LYS A 164 5.99 -9.21 -1.98
CA LYS A 164 6.75 -9.68 -3.13
C LYS A 164 5.92 -9.63 -4.41
N GLY A 165 6.59 -9.38 -5.53
CA GLY A 165 6.02 -9.63 -6.85
C GLY A 165 5.51 -8.40 -7.61
N TRP A 166 5.77 -7.17 -7.13
CA TRP A 166 5.49 -5.94 -7.87
C TRP A 166 6.78 -5.34 -8.46
N PRO A 167 6.74 -4.77 -9.68
CA PRO A 167 7.94 -4.27 -10.33
C PRO A 167 8.36 -2.90 -9.78
N ALA A 168 9.68 -2.64 -9.77
CA ALA A 168 10.27 -1.34 -9.48
C ALA A 168 10.13 -0.35 -10.67
N ASN A 169 8.89 0.04 -11.02
CA ASN A 169 8.61 0.98 -12.10
C ASN A 169 7.36 1.84 -11.83
N ALA A 170 7.00 2.72 -12.77
CA ALA A 170 5.86 3.64 -12.62
C ALA A 170 4.49 2.96 -12.50
N SER A 171 4.37 1.74 -13.01
CA SER A 171 3.15 0.94 -12.94
C SER A 171 3.03 0.19 -11.61
N GLY A 172 4.14 0.06 -10.88
CA GLY A 172 4.34 -0.88 -9.78
C GLY A 172 4.88 -0.26 -8.49
N GLY A 173 5.01 -1.12 -7.48
CA GLY A 173 5.65 -0.83 -6.21
C GLY A 173 5.06 -1.68 -5.09
N ALA A 174 5.86 -2.06 -4.11
CA ALA A 174 5.37 -2.83 -2.97
C ALA A 174 4.36 -2.01 -2.17
N ILE A 175 4.64 -0.71 -1.97
CA ILE A 175 3.72 0.24 -1.36
C ILE A 175 3.66 1.51 -2.22
N LYS A 176 2.45 2.03 -2.41
CA LYS A 176 2.25 3.46 -2.71
C LYS A 176 1.33 4.08 -1.68
N ALA A 177 1.83 5.12 -1.03
CA ALA A 177 1.08 5.95 -0.10
C ALA A 177 1.08 7.38 -0.61
N ARG A 178 -0.09 7.99 -0.71
CA ARG A 178 -0.21 9.37 -1.22
C ARG A 178 -1.18 10.21 -0.42
N ASN A 179 -0.94 11.51 -0.33
CA ASN A 179 -1.86 12.49 0.27
C ASN A 179 -2.33 12.10 1.68
N GLY A 180 -1.69 12.56 2.75
CA GLY A 180 -2.11 12.19 4.10
C GLY A 180 -1.19 12.69 5.21
N GLN A 181 -1.45 12.26 6.43
CA GLN A 181 -0.61 12.56 7.59
C GLN A 181 -0.57 11.42 8.61
N HIS A 182 0.46 11.44 9.47
CA HIS A 182 0.70 10.41 10.49
C HIS A 182 0.86 9.01 9.85
N LEU A 183 1.79 8.89 8.92
CA LEU A 183 2.12 7.64 8.25
C LEU A 183 3.32 6.98 8.92
N SER A 184 3.20 5.70 9.26
CA SER A 184 4.32 4.89 9.71
C SER A 184 4.45 3.65 8.82
N ILE A 185 5.58 3.49 8.15
CA ILE A 185 5.94 2.29 7.38
C ILE A 185 7.20 1.70 8.01
N THR A 186 7.05 0.70 8.87
CA THR A 186 8.18 0.17 9.63
C THR A 186 8.31 -1.34 9.64
N ASP A 187 9.56 -1.81 9.72
CA ASP A 187 9.89 -3.22 9.95
C ASP A 187 9.30 -4.16 8.89
N ASN A 188 9.04 -3.66 7.68
CA ASN A 188 8.54 -4.48 6.57
C ASN A 188 9.70 -5.07 5.76
N THR A 189 9.46 -6.22 5.15
CA THR A 189 10.37 -6.84 4.18
C THR A 189 9.74 -6.78 2.78
N PHE A 190 10.45 -6.20 1.83
CA PHE A 190 10.01 -6.03 0.46
C PHE A 190 10.94 -6.78 -0.49
N TYR A 191 10.35 -7.38 -1.53
CA TYR A 191 11.07 -8.00 -2.63
C TYR A 191 10.62 -7.35 -3.95
N ASP A 192 11.56 -7.25 -4.88
CA ASP A 192 11.38 -6.75 -6.26
C ASP A 192 11.14 -5.23 -6.41
N SER A 193 10.61 -4.57 -5.37
CA SER A 193 10.36 -3.11 -5.35
C SER A 193 10.21 -2.58 -3.92
N GLY A 194 10.04 -1.27 -3.76
CA GLY A 194 9.95 -0.62 -2.46
C GLY A 194 8.73 0.30 -2.28
N ILE A 195 8.98 1.46 -1.66
CA ILE A 195 7.97 2.40 -1.15
C ILE A 195 7.92 3.64 -2.05
N LEU A 196 6.71 3.99 -2.48
CA LEU A 196 6.42 5.15 -3.30
C LEU A 196 5.55 6.15 -2.54
N LEU A 197 6.11 7.31 -2.24
CA LEU A 197 5.41 8.45 -1.65
C LEU A 197 5.02 9.46 -2.73
N TYR A 198 3.75 9.82 -2.74
CA TYR A 198 3.21 10.71 -3.76
C TYR A 198 2.36 11.83 -3.16
N ILE A 199 2.40 12.99 -3.80
CA ILE A 199 1.42 14.04 -3.54
C ILE A 199 0.80 14.51 -4.85
N TYR A 200 -0.54 14.50 -4.86
CA TYR A 200 -1.36 14.93 -5.97
C TYR A 200 -2.31 16.06 -5.55
N ILE A 201 -2.75 16.84 -6.53
CA ILE A 201 -3.84 17.81 -6.34
C ILE A 201 -5.15 17.10 -5.99
N ASN A 202 -5.36 15.92 -6.58
CA ASN A 202 -6.57 15.12 -6.39
C ASN A 202 -6.26 13.72 -5.85
N PRO A 203 -7.02 13.24 -4.84
CA PRO A 203 -8.09 13.97 -4.15
C PRO A 203 -7.55 15.16 -3.33
N SER A 204 -8.38 16.19 -3.15
CA SER A 204 -7.99 17.42 -2.45
C SER A 204 -7.85 17.24 -0.93
N THR A 205 -8.29 16.11 -0.40
CA THR A 205 -8.08 15.73 1.01
C THR A 205 -6.59 15.47 1.25
N TYR A 206 -6.02 16.20 2.20
CA TYR A 206 -4.60 16.16 2.57
C TYR A 206 -3.67 16.29 1.34
N PRO A 207 -3.62 17.43 0.62
CA PRO A 207 -2.76 17.60 -0.56
C PRO A 207 -1.29 17.83 -0.14
N TYR A 208 -0.79 16.98 0.75
CA TYR A 208 0.51 17.01 1.43
C TYR A 208 0.85 15.63 1.99
N LEU A 209 2.06 15.48 2.53
CA LEU A 209 2.45 14.40 3.43
C LEU A 209 3.01 15.01 4.71
N LYS A 210 2.48 14.65 5.88
CA LYS A 210 2.97 15.17 7.16
C LYS A 210 3.21 14.08 8.19
N TYR A 211 4.25 14.24 9.00
CA TYR A 211 4.59 13.31 10.08
C TYR A 211 4.71 11.87 9.56
N VAL A 212 5.61 11.70 8.59
CA VAL A 212 5.85 10.42 7.92
C VAL A 212 7.12 9.78 8.46
N GLU A 213 7.03 8.51 8.81
CA GLU A 213 8.17 7.71 9.24
C GLU A 213 8.32 6.47 8.35
N ILE A 214 9.50 6.29 7.77
CA ILE A 214 9.91 5.08 7.04
C ILE A 214 11.16 4.54 7.73
N LYS A 215 11.01 3.49 8.55
CA LYS A 215 12.08 3.00 9.43
C LYS A 215 12.27 1.49 9.39
N ASN A 216 13.51 1.02 9.51
CA ASN A 216 13.84 -0.40 9.70
C ASN A 216 13.26 -1.34 8.64
N ASN A 217 12.99 -0.87 7.42
CA ASN A 217 12.51 -1.74 6.36
C ASN A 217 13.69 -2.40 5.62
N SER A 218 13.50 -3.62 5.16
CA SER A 218 14.44 -4.30 4.27
C SER A 218 13.85 -4.40 2.86
N ILE A 219 14.57 -3.91 1.85
CA ILE A 219 14.16 -3.89 0.45
C ILE A 219 15.17 -4.69 -0.36
N HIS A 220 14.75 -5.85 -0.86
CA HIS A 220 15.57 -6.75 -1.65
C HIS A 220 15.21 -6.62 -3.13
N ILE A 221 16.10 -6.02 -3.92
CA ILE A 221 16.00 -5.94 -5.37
C ILE A 221 17.15 -6.74 -5.98
N ASP A 222 16.86 -7.60 -6.97
CA ASP A 222 17.84 -8.53 -7.54
C ASP A 222 18.99 -7.85 -8.28
N SER A 223 18.81 -6.60 -8.70
CA SER A 223 19.81 -5.83 -9.44
C SER A 223 19.79 -4.36 -9.03
N LEU A 224 20.87 -3.65 -9.32
CA LEU A 224 20.99 -2.21 -9.05
C LEU A 224 19.90 -1.43 -9.79
N VAL A 225 18.99 -0.81 -9.03
CA VAL A 225 17.94 0.07 -9.57
C VAL A 225 18.04 1.45 -8.90
N GLY A 226 18.34 2.47 -9.71
CA GLY A 226 18.40 3.87 -9.26
C GLY A 226 17.09 4.63 -9.43
N GLY A 227 17.08 5.89 -8.98
CA GLY A 227 15.95 6.82 -9.18
C GLY A 227 14.76 6.54 -8.26
N MET A 228 13.58 7.07 -8.59
CA MET A 228 12.44 7.03 -7.67
C MET A 228 11.77 5.67 -7.50
N TYR A 229 12.02 4.71 -8.38
CA TYR A 229 11.36 3.39 -8.31
C TYR A 229 12.21 2.30 -7.66
N GLY A 230 13.51 2.56 -7.48
CA GLY A 230 14.49 1.58 -7.00
C GLY A 230 14.50 1.35 -5.49
N GLY A 231 13.52 1.82 -4.73
CA GLY A 231 13.56 1.67 -3.28
C GLY A 231 12.56 2.59 -2.62
N ILE A 232 13.03 3.68 -2.02
CA ILE A 232 12.17 4.69 -1.39
C ILE A 232 12.14 5.93 -2.28
N GLY A 233 11.01 6.12 -2.97
CA GLY A 233 10.79 7.22 -3.89
C GLY A 233 9.82 8.24 -3.35
N TYR A 234 10.06 9.52 -3.64
CA TYR A 234 9.13 10.59 -3.38
C TYR A 234 8.92 11.48 -4.61
N TRP A 235 7.64 11.71 -4.95
CA TRP A 235 7.23 12.56 -6.07
C TRP A 235 6.05 13.47 -5.74
N ARG A 236 6.09 14.70 -6.28
CA ARG A 236 5.07 15.73 -6.10
C ARG A 236 4.56 16.25 -7.44
N GLN A 237 3.24 16.29 -7.59
CA GLN A 237 2.60 16.90 -8.75
C GLN A 237 2.78 18.43 -8.77
N GLY A 238 3.01 19.00 -9.95
CA GLY A 238 2.99 20.45 -10.17
C GLY A 238 1.63 21.06 -9.83
N GLY A 239 1.62 22.22 -9.16
CA GLY A 239 0.40 22.94 -8.79
C GLY A 239 -0.21 22.54 -7.44
N VAL A 240 0.36 21.56 -6.74
CA VAL A 240 0.00 21.28 -5.34
C VAL A 240 0.40 22.47 -4.46
N THR A 241 -0.47 22.83 -3.51
CA THR A 241 -0.24 23.94 -2.57
C THR A 241 0.06 23.51 -1.13
N GLY A 242 -0.31 22.29 -0.74
CA GLY A 242 0.06 21.75 0.58
C GLY A 242 1.57 21.52 0.68
N ILE A 243 2.12 21.46 1.88
CA ILE A 243 3.58 21.36 2.11
C ILE A 243 3.89 20.08 2.88
N GLU A 244 4.96 19.39 2.50
CA GLU A 244 5.48 18.24 3.22
C GLU A 244 6.12 18.66 4.53
N GLU A 245 5.84 17.93 5.60
CA GLU A 245 6.32 18.30 6.93
C GLU A 245 6.76 17.09 7.73
N SER A 246 7.93 17.15 8.36
CA SER A 246 8.44 16.09 9.24
C SER A 246 8.45 14.71 8.57
N ILE A 247 9.28 14.56 7.54
CA ILE A 247 9.44 13.29 6.81
C ILE A 247 10.76 12.66 7.24
N LEU A 248 10.70 11.51 7.89
CA LEU A 248 11.86 10.78 8.42
C LEU A 248 12.03 9.44 7.69
N ILE A 249 13.20 9.25 7.08
CA ILE A 249 13.62 7.99 6.45
C ILE A 249 14.89 7.50 7.15
N ARG A 250 14.81 6.41 7.90
CA ARG A 250 15.94 5.96 8.74
C ARG A 250 16.13 4.45 8.79
N ASP A 251 17.37 4.00 8.93
CA ASP A 251 17.69 2.62 9.30
C ASP A 251 17.12 1.59 8.31
N ASN A 252 16.88 1.97 7.05
CA ASN A 252 16.41 1.05 6.03
C ASN A 252 17.59 0.37 5.35
N ILE A 253 17.41 -0.90 4.97
CA ILE A 253 18.40 -1.72 4.28
C ILE A 253 17.91 -1.96 2.85
N LEU A 254 18.60 -1.41 1.86
CA LEU A 254 18.28 -1.47 0.44
C LEU A 254 19.55 -1.51 -0.43
N PRO A 255 20.39 -2.55 -0.30
CA PRO A 255 21.75 -2.58 -0.86
C PRO A 255 21.81 -2.52 -2.39
N ASN A 256 20.72 -2.85 -3.08
CA ASN A 256 20.60 -2.73 -4.54
C ASN A 256 19.62 -1.64 -4.99
N GLY A 257 19.13 -0.86 -4.03
CA GLY A 257 18.09 0.12 -4.24
C GLY A 257 18.55 1.55 -4.07
N SER A 258 17.57 2.45 -4.07
CA SER A 258 17.76 3.90 -4.05
C SER A 258 16.85 4.59 -3.03
N ILE A 259 17.30 5.75 -2.55
CA ILE A 259 16.45 6.75 -1.93
C ILE A 259 16.46 7.98 -2.83
N SER A 260 15.32 8.35 -3.38
CA SER A 260 15.21 9.43 -4.35
C SER A 260 14.03 10.33 -4.07
N ILE A 261 14.33 11.57 -3.68
CA ILE A 261 13.36 12.62 -3.37
C ILE A 261 13.41 13.68 -4.47
N SER A 262 12.29 13.93 -5.15
CA SER A 262 12.22 14.99 -6.15
C SER A 262 12.18 16.38 -5.52
N ALA A 263 13.06 17.30 -5.96
CA ALA A 263 13.11 18.71 -5.54
C ALA A 263 12.10 19.62 -6.28
N SER A 264 11.26 19.05 -7.16
CA SER A 264 10.38 19.82 -8.04
C SER A 264 9.15 20.38 -7.33
N ASN A 265 8.50 21.36 -7.97
CA ASN A 265 7.11 21.74 -7.69
C ASN A 265 6.85 22.34 -6.30
N GLY A 266 7.79 23.14 -5.78
CA GLY A 266 7.64 23.85 -4.51
C GLY A 266 8.01 23.02 -3.28
N PHE A 267 8.90 22.03 -3.44
CA PHE A 267 9.48 21.30 -2.33
C PHE A 267 10.17 22.25 -1.32
N ASP A 268 9.92 22.05 -0.04
CA ASP A 268 10.52 22.82 1.05
C ASP A 268 11.33 21.92 1.99
N ALA A 269 12.65 22.00 1.89
CA ALA A 269 13.55 21.22 2.73
C ALA A 269 13.43 21.57 4.23
N THR A 270 13.08 22.82 4.58
CA THR A 270 12.96 23.23 5.98
C THR A 270 11.78 22.53 6.64
N SER A 271 10.63 22.52 5.96
CA SER A 271 9.44 21.82 6.42
C SER A 271 9.65 20.30 6.41
N PHE A 272 10.30 19.75 5.37
CA PHE A 272 10.66 18.33 5.32
C PHE A 272 11.47 17.89 6.56
N ASN A 273 12.42 18.72 6.99
CA ASN A 273 13.32 18.48 8.12
C ASN A 273 12.70 18.77 9.51
N SER A 274 11.48 19.33 9.56
CA SER A 274 10.87 19.72 10.83
C SER A 274 10.68 18.50 11.75
N SER A 275 10.62 18.74 13.06
CA SER A 275 10.35 17.69 14.07
C SER A 275 11.23 16.44 13.98
N GLY A 276 12.47 16.58 13.49
CA GLY A 276 13.43 15.48 13.35
C GLY A 276 13.38 14.76 12.00
N GLY A 277 12.71 15.32 11.00
CA GLY A 277 12.75 14.84 9.62
C GLY A 277 14.15 14.90 8.99
N GLY A 278 14.32 14.12 7.92
CA GLY A 278 15.58 13.91 7.23
C GLY A 278 15.80 12.45 6.83
N VAL A 279 16.98 12.16 6.28
CA VAL A 279 17.35 10.84 5.74
C VAL A 279 18.64 10.37 6.40
N PHE A 280 18.56 9.39 7.31
CA PHE A 280 19.69 9.01 8.15
C PHE A 280 19.95 7.50 8.19
N ASP A 281 21.21 7.10 8.33
CA ASP A 281 21.60 5.74 8.69
C ASP A 281 21.02 4.62 7.81
N ASN A 282 20.76 4.90 6.53
CA ASN A 282 20.29 3.88 5.58
C ASN A 282 21.48 3.16 4.91
N ASP A 283 21.34 1.86 4.69
CA ASP A 283 22.29 1.01 3.95
C ASP A 283 21.79 0.88 2.49
N LEU A 284 22.44 1.58 1.55
CA LEU A 284 22.05 1.58 0.14
C LEU A 284 23.25 1.68 -0.80
N HIS A 285 23.05 1.30 -2.06
CA HIS A 285 24.12 1.48 -3.04
C HIS A 285 24.36 2.97 -3.33
N LEU A 286 25.47 3.55 -2.86
CA LEU A 286 25.93 4.84 -3.37
C LEU A 286 26.42 4.65 -4.82
N PRO A 287 25.93 5.44 -5.80
CA PRO A 287 25.44 6.82 -5.70
C PRO A 287 23.91 7.00 -5.69
N PHE A 288 23.12 5.99 -5.36
CA PHE A 288 21.65 6.02 -5.47
C PHE A 288 20.92 6.74 -4.33
N LEU A 289 21.62 7.63 -3.63
CA LEU A 289 21.06 8.62 -2.72
C LEU A 289 20.88 9.95 -3.48
N SER A 290 19.65 10.28 -3.84
CA SER A 290 19.32 11.53 -4.54
C SER A 290 18.38 12.39 -3.69
N LEU A 291 18.94 13.40 -3.04
CA LEU A 291 18.22 14.29 -2.13
C LEU A 291 18.23 15.74 -2.63
N PRO A 292 17.12 16.49 -2.49
CA PRO A 292 17.10 17.93 -2.69
C PRO A 292 18.09 18.64 -1.76
N SER A 293 18.63 19.77 -2.23
CA SER A 293 19.48 20.62 -1.40
C SER A 293 18.76 21.04 -0.12
N GLY A 294 19.48 20.96 1.01
CA GLY A 294 18.97 21.35 2.32
C GLY A 294 18.27 20.25 3.12
N VAL A 295 17.98 19.07 2.53
CA VAL A 295 17.48 17.93 3.30
C VAL A 295 18.57 17.45 4.27
N ASN A 296 18.20 17.32 5.55
CA ASN A 296 19.10 16.82 6.59
C ASN A 296 19.42 15.36 6.30
N GLN A 297 20.71 15.01 6.32
CA GLN A 297 21.14 13.64 6.08
C GLN A 297 22.51 13.34 6.71
N SER A 298 22.70 12.11 7.19
CA SER A 298 23.97 11.62 7.75
C SER A 298 23.95 10.09 7.89
N GLY A 299 25.12 9.44 7.91
CA GLY A 299 25.22 8.01 8.23
C GLY A 299 24.71 7.05 7.13
N ASN A 300 24.26 7.58 5.98
CA ASN A 300 23.90 6.77 4.82
C ASN A 300 25.18 6.20 4.18
N HIS A 301 25.22 4.88 3.95
CA HIS A 301 26.39 4.14 3.47
C HIS A 301 26.04 3.20 2.33
#